data_AF-A0AAE0J1T0-F1
#
_entry.id   AF-A0AAE0J1T0-F1
#
_cell.length_a   1.000
_cell.length_b   1.000
_cell.length_c   1.000
_cell.angle_alpha   90.00
_cell.angle_beta   90.00
_cell.angle_gamma   90.00
#
_symmetry.space_group_name_H-M   'P 1'
#
loop_
_entity.id
_entity.type
_entity.pdbx_description
1 polymer ?
#
loop_
_entity_poly.entity_id
_entity_poly.type
_entity_poly.pdbx_seq_one_letter_code
_entity_poly.pdbx_strand_id
1 'polypeptide(L)'
;MASSGAASSRRSNTDFISTKWAKAFFGVVAVQALICVAFEAYVFGQFQTSLGSYQGAADNVDLDSQYRTIPTFLALFIFGFLYVLLLTWDALRLKNTIQVIGLCIANLALLVYTALQIDQINSSIDKLQRANALKQDPANKDVWETIRPFLIAIPAIIGVVSLAMGYIAYQLYREFAWDILKQIGADYRMKKRFLQYQVYIALLKFDFFFFLGFTVQFLVIVTGKTDVEKGLTIAAIPITIAILLFAAFFTQRETKAGVCLVILLYFGALGYFFFKLVRIYQPGRKEHYQAVQRSLTAFAVLTIILIILTIINAFICMSNFGAGLKAHLVKPKGSDLEKDDLNSYQMNDQKPTLPSRMTID
;
A
#
# COMPACT_ATOMS: atom_id res chain seq x y z
N MET A 1 14.75 54.09 3.71
CA MET A 1 15.01 53.18 2.56
C MET A 1 15.91 52.05 3.03
N ALA A 2 15.72 50.85 2.47
CA ALA A 2 16.32 49.55 2.83
C ALA A 2 15.63 48.77 3.97
N SER A 3 14.46 48.19 3.65
CA SER A 3 13.93 47.02 4.32
C SER A 3 14.75 45.79 3.88
N SER A 4 15.47 45.17 4.81
CA SER A 4 16.12 43.87 4.62
C SER A 4 15.04 42.79 4.48
N GLY A 5 14.79 42.36 3.24
CA GLY A 5 13.93 41.22 2.95
C GLY A 5 14.57 39.95 3.50
N ALA A 6 13.99 39.39 4.55
CA ALA A 6 14.32 38.05 5.02
C ALA A 6 13.96 37.04 3.93
N ALA A 7 14.98 36.36 3.40
CA ALA A 7 14.80 35.31 2.42
C ALA A 7 14.03 34.15 3.07
N SER A 8 12.79 33.95 2.62
CA SER A 8 12.01 32.73 2.86
C SER A 8 12.83 31.51 2.45
N SER A 9 13.27 30.71 3.43
CA SER A 9 13.89 29.43 3.14
C SER A 9 12.83 28.49 2.55
N ARG A 10 12.85 28.31 1.23
CA ARG A 10 12.18 27.19 0.58
C ARG A 10 12.83 25.91 1.11
N ARG A 11 12.24 25.30 2.15
CA ARG A 11 12.51 23.90 2.52
C ARG A 11 12.39 23.06 1.25
N SER A 12 13.52 22.60 0.73
CA SER A 12 13.55 21.73 -0.44
C SER A 12 12.74 20.48 -0.12
N ASN A 13 11.94 20.00 -1.07
CA ASN A 13 11.17 18.76 -0.94
C ASN A 13 12.05 17.53 -0.63
N THR A 14 13.38 17.67 -0.60
CA THR A 14 14.40 16.64 -0.32
C THR A 14 14.93 16.64 1.12
N ASP A 15 14.59 17.61 1.98
CA ASP A 15 15.11 17.69 3.37
C ASP A 15 14.67 16.53 4.27
N PHE A 16 13.61 15.82 3.89
CA PHE A 16 13.15 14.63 4.63
C PHE A 16 14.09 13.41 4.47
N ILE A 17 15.00 13.45 3.48
CA ILE A 17 16.06 12.47 3.28
C ILE A 17 17.36 12.93 3.99
N SER A 18 17.26 13.60 5.14
CA SER A 18 18.44 14.15 5.83
C SER A 18 19.27 13.09 6.55
N THR A 19 18.65 12.00 7.03
CA THR A 19 19.38 10.95 7.76
C THR A 19 19.95 9.88 6.83
N LYS A 20 21.12 9.34 7.20
CA LYS A 20 21.84 8.32 6.42
C LYS A 20 20.99 7.06 6.23
N TRP A 21 20.22 6.66 7.24
CA TRP A 21 19.36 5.48 7.19
C TRP A 21 18.12 5.68 6.33
N ALA A 22 17.53 6.87 6.32
CA ALA A 22 16.41 7.19 5.41
C ALA A 22 16.87 7.15 3.94
N LYS A 23 18.07 7.70 3.64
CA LYS A 23 18.72 7.58 2.32
C LYS A 23 18.91 6.12 1.92
N ALA A 24 19.47 5.31 2.82
CA ALA A 24 19.74 3.90 2.56
C ALA A 24 18.45 3.12 2.31
N PHE A 25 17.41 3.31 3.14
CA PHE A 25 16.14 2.62 2.97
C PHE A 25 15.46 2.96 1.64
N PHE A 26 15.36 4.25 1.31
CA PHE A 26 14.80 4.68 0.03
C PHE A 26 15.62 4.15 -1.15
N GLY A 27 16.95 4.23 -1.08
CA GLY A 27 17.84 3.75 -2.13
C GLY A 27 17.70 2.25 -2.38
N VAL A 28 17.65 1.44 -1.32
CA VAL A 28 17.45 -0.02 -1.44
C VAL A 28 16.10 -0.36 -2.08
N VAL A 29 15.02 0.30 -1.66
CA VAL A 29 13.68 0.08 -2.25
C VAL A 29 13.63 0.58 -3.70
N ALA A 30 14.27 1.70 -4.01
CA ALA A 30 14.31 2.26 -5.37
C ALA A 30 15.09 1.35 -6.33
N VAL A 31 16.22 0.80 -5.89
CA VAL A 31 17.01 -0.18 -6.67
C VAL A 31 16.19 -1.45 -6.91
N GLN A 32 15.52 -1.98 -5.89
CA GLN A 32 14.61 -3.12 -6.06
C GLN A 32 13.53 -2.83 -7.09
N ALA A 33 12.84 -1.69 -6.95
CA ALA A 33 11.77 -1.31 -7.85
C ALA A 33 12.27 -1.16 -9.29
N LEU A 34 13.44 -0.53 -9.49
CA LEU A 34 14.03 -0.37 -10.82
C LEU A 34 14.35 -1.71 -11.48
N ILE A 35 15.03 -2.61 -10.77
CA ILE A 35 15.43 -3.92 -11.32
C ILE A 35 14.21 -4.78 -11.59
N CYS A 36 13.29 -4.89 -10.64
CA CYS A 36 12.10 -5.72 -10.81
C CYS A 36 11.19 -5.18 -11.92
N VAL A 37 10.96 -3.87 -12.00
CA VAL A 37 10.17 -3.27 -13.10
C VAL A 37 10.83 -3.52 -14.45
N ALA A 38 12.16 -3.44 -14.55
CA ALA A 38 12.88 -3.75 -15.78
C ALA A 38 12.71 -5.23 -16.19
N PHE A 39 12.79 -6.16 -15.23
CA PHE A 39 12.60 -7.59 -15.50
C PHE A 39 11.14 -7.91 -15.90
N GLU A 40 10.16 -7.36 -15.19
CA GLU A 40 8.74 -7.52 -15.52
C GLU A 40 8.41 -6.94 -16.91
N ALA A 41 8.95 -5.77 -17.24
CA ALA A 41 8.78 -5.14 -18.56
C ALA A 41 9.44 -5.96 -19.69
N TYR A 42 10.62 -6.53 -19.44
CA TYR A 42 11.29 -7.43 -20.39
C TYR A 42 10.47 -8.70 -20.63
N VAL A 43 10.01 -9.37 -19.56
CA VAL A 43 9.15 -10.56 -19.65
C VAL A 43 7.86 -10.24 -20.40
N PHE A 44 7.24 -9.08 -20.13
CA PHE A 44 6.06 -8.60 -20.84
C PHE A 44 6.32 -8.41 -22.34
N GLY A 45 7.42 -7.74 -22.69
CA GLY A 45 7.82 -7.51 -24.08
C GLY A 45 8.07 -8.82 -24.83
N GLN A 46 8.83 -9.74 -24.23
CA GLN A 46 9.11 -11.04 -24.80
C GLN A 46 7.82 -11.82 -25.04
N PHE A 47 6.95 -11.91 -24.02
CA PHE A 47 5.66 -12.58 -24.14
C PHE A 47 4.83 -11.99 -25.29
N GLN A 48 4.68 -10.67 -25.37
CA GLN A 48 3.90 -10.00 -26.40
C GLN A 48 4.44 -10.25 -27.82
N THR A 49 5.76 -10.30 -27.99
CA THR A 49 6.37 -10.58 -29.31
C THR A 49 6.18 -12.04 -29.74
N SER A 50 6.16 -12.96 -28.78
CA SER A 50 5.97 -14.40 -28.99
C SER A 50 4.52 -14.80 -29.24
N LEU A 51 3.55 -13.91 -29.03
CA LEU A 51 2.16 -14.16 -29.39
C LEU A 51 2.00 -14.25 -30.92
N GLY A 52 1.35 -15.31 -31.39
CA GLY A 52 1.04 -15.55 -32.81
C GLY A 52 -0.08 -14.67 -33.35
N SER A 53 -0.23 -14.65 -34.68
CA SER A 53 -1.44 -14.15 -35.34
C SER A 53 -2.58 -15.14 -35.05
N TYR A 54 -3.14 -15.08 -33.85
CA TYR A 54 -4.21 -15.98 -33.45
C TYR A 54 -5.53 -15.55 -34.12
N GLN A 55 -5.74 -16.01 -35.35
CA GLN A 55 -7.01 -15.99 -36.08
C GLN A 55 -7.88 -17.16 -35.60
N GLY A 56 -8.54 -17.02 -34.45
CA GLY A 56 -9.44 -18.09 -33.96
C GLY A 56 -10.03 -17.90 -32.57
N ALA A 57 -10.15 -16.66 -32.08
CA ALA A 57 -10.56 -16.35 -30.70
C ALA A 57 -12.04 -15.99 -30.52
N ALA A 58 -12.95 -16.49 -31.35
CA ALA A 58 -14.37 -16.26 -31.11
C ALA A 58 -14.97 -17.29 -30.12
N ASP A 59 -14.49 -18.55 -30.10
CA ASP A 59 -15.23 -19.64 -29.44
C ASP A 59 -14.56 -20.26 -28.18
N ASN A 60 -13.25 -20.07 -27.94
CA ASN A 60 -12.56 -20.70 -26.80
C ASN A 60 -12.31 -19.74 -25.63
N VAL A 61 -13.29 -19.66 -24.72
CA VAL A 61 -13.30 -18.79 -23.52
C VAL A 61 -12.09 -19.02 -22.59
N ASP A 62 -11.59 -20.25 -22.49
CA ASP A 62 -10.45 -20.58 -21.61
C ASP A 62 -9.12 -20.02 -22.12
N LEU A 63 -8.96 -19.93 -23.44
CA LEU A 63 -7.72 -19.45 -24.06
C LEU A 63 -7.60 -17.93 -23.93
N ASP A 64 -8.70 -17.20 -24.16
CA ASP A 64 -8.78 -15.75 -23.94
C ASP A 64 -8.44 -15.35 -22.50
N SER A 65 -8.84 -16.16 -21.51
CA SER A 65 -8.43 -15.97 -20.12
C SER A 65 -6.91 -16.06 -19.95
N GLN A 66 -6.25 -17.07 -20.53
CA GLN A 66 -4.78 -17.22 -20.44
C GLN A 66 -4.04 -16.05 -21.08
N TYR A 67 -4.50 -15.57 -22.24
CA TYR A 67 -3.93 -14.42 -22.94
C TYR A 67 -3.93 -13.15 -22.08
N ARG A 68 -4.99 -12.93 -21.29
CA ARG A 68 -5.12 -11.75 -20.42
C ARG A 68 -4.41 -11.94 -19.09
N THR A 69 -4.19 -13.18 -18.66
CA THR A 69 -3.62 -13.54 -17.36
C THR A 69 -2.22 -12.97 -17.18
N ILE A 70 -1.31 -13.29 -18.12
CA ILE A 70 0.11 -12.90 -18.03
C ILE A 70 0.28 -11.36 -18.01
N PRO A 71 -0.24 -10.59 -18.99
CA PRO A 71 -0.23 -9.13 -18.97
C PRO A 71 -0.74 -8.51 -17.67
N THR A 72 -1.84 -9.04 -17.14
CA THR A 72 -2.48 -8.48 -15.93
C THR A 72 -1.60 -8.68 -14.70
N PHE A 73 -0.97 -9.85 -14.55
CA PHE A 73 -0.05 -10.07 -13.44
C PHE A 73 1.19 -9.18 -13.54
N LEU A 74 1.85 -9.16 -14.69
CA LEU A 74 3.06 -8.34 -14.91
C LEU A 74 2.77 -6.86 -14.63
N ALA A 75 1.64 -6.32 -15.14
CA ALA A 75 1.23 -4.95 -14.88
C ALA A 75 0.96 -4.68 -13.40
N LEU A 76 0.36 -5.64 -12.68
CA LEU A 76 0.09 -5.51 -11.25
C LEU A 76 1.37 -5.54 -10.41
N PHE A 77 2.36 -6.36 -10.78
CA PHE A 77 3.67 -6.35 -10.12
C PHE A 77 4.40 -5.04 -10.33
N ILE A 78 4.43 -4.52 -11.57
CA ILE A 78 4.98 -3.19 -11.87
C ILE A 78 4.31 -2.13 -11.00
N PHE A 79 2.97 -2.12 -10.96
CA PHE A 79 2.23 -1.22 -10.08
C PHE A 79 2.60 -1.41 -8.60
N GLY A 80 2.75 -2.65 -8.14
CA GLY A 80 3.15 -2.98 -6.77
C GLY A 80 4.52 -2.44 -6.38
N PHE A 81 5.54 -2.60 -7.23
CA PHE A 81 6.87 -2.05 -6.97
C PHE A 81 6.87 -0.53 -6.93
N LEU A 82 6.15 0.11 -7.87
CA LEU A 82 6.00 1.58 -7.87
C LEU A 82 5.22 2.08 -6.65
N TYR A 83 4.18 1.34 -6.24
CA TYR A 83 3.38 1.70 -5.08
C TYR A 83 4.16 1.57 -3.77
N VAL A 84 4.94 0.51 -3.60
CA VAL A 84 5.84 0.34 -2.44
C VAL A 84 6.90 1.46 -2.41
N LEU A 85 7.44 1.87 -3.56
CA LEU A 85 8.36 2.99 -3.63
C LEU A 85 7.69 4.32 -3.23
N LEU A 86 6.48 4.57 -3.70
CA LEU A 86 5.68 5.74 -3.32
C LEU A 86 5.38 5.75 -1.81
N LEU A 87 4.93 4.62 -1.27
CA LEU A 87 4.68 4.48 0.16
C LEU A 87 5.95 4.61 0.99
N THR A 88 7.11 4.23 0.46
CA THR A 88 8.41 4.43 1.11
C THR A 88 8.77 5.91 1.18
N TRP A 89 8.61 6.64 0.07
CA TRP A 89 8.75 8.09 0.07
C TRP A 89 7.87 8.75 1.12
N ASP A 90 6.58 8.40 1.14
CA ASP A 90 5.60 8.95 2.06
C ASP A 90 5.90 8.59 3.53
N ALA A 91 6.29 7.35 3.82
CA ALA A 91 6.66 6.89 5.16
C ALA A 91 7.86 7.66 5.71
N LEU A 92 8.90 7.84 4.88
CA LEU A 92 10.11 8.56 5.28
C LEU A 92 9.84 10.06 5.44
N ARG A 93 9.05 10.66 4.55
CA ARG A 93 8.67 12.08 4.62
C ARG A 93 7.95 12.41 5.92
N LEU A 94 7.03 11.53 6.33
CA LEU A 94 6.23 11.70 7.54
C LEU A 94 6.91 11.13 8.79
N LYS A 95 8.16 10.63 8.67
CA LYS A 95 8.89 9.90 9.73
C LYS A 95 8.01 8.83 10.41
N ASN A 96 7.17 8.16 9.63
CA ASN A 96 6.21 7.17 10.11
C ASN A 96 6.86 5.79 10.18
N THR A 97 7.41 5.46 11.33
CA THR A 97 8.07 4.17 11.60
C THR A 97 7.14 2.98 11.42
N ILE A 98 5.86 3.12 11.73
CA ILE A 98 4.89 2.03 11.57
C ILE A 98 4.73 1.70 10.09
N GLN A 99 4.65 2.73 9.24
CA GLN A 99 4.53 2.53 7.80
C GLN A 99 5.80 1.88 7.22
N VAL A 100 6.98 2.18 7.77
CA VAL A 100 8.24 1.48 7.42
C VAL A 100 8.19 -0.01 7.77
N ILE A 101 7.67 -0.37 8.95
CA ILE A 101 7.47 -1.78 9.33
C ILE A 101 6.44 -2.44 8.39
N GLY A 102 5.33 -1.76 8.11
CA GLY A 102 4.32 -2.21 7.15
C GLY A 102 4.90 -2.43 5.75
N LEU A 103 5.83 -1.58 5.29
CA LEU A 103 6.54 -1.74 4.02
C LEU A 103 7.42 -2.99 4.00
N CYS A 104 8.07 -3.33 5.12
CA CYS A 104 8.85 -4.57 5.21
C CYS A 104 7.93 -5.80 5.07
N ILE A 105 6.78 -5.80 5.75
CA ILE A 105 5.78 -6.87 5.64
C ILE A 105 5.21 -6.94 4.22
N ALA A 106 4.91 -5.79 3.60
CA ALA A 106 4.43 -5.73 2.22
C ALA A 106 5.47 -6.27 1.24
N ASN A 107 6.77 -6.04 1.47
CA ASN A 107 7.83 -6.60 0.64
C ASN A 107 7.91 -8.14 0.76
N LEU A 108 7.69 -8.68 1.96
CA LEU A 108 7.55 -10.14 2.15
C LEU A 108 6.31 -10.71 1.44
N ALA A 109 5.21 -9.97 1.42
CA ALA A 109 4.03 -10.36 0.66
C ALA A 109 4.32 -10.38 -0.86
N LEU A 110 5.04 -9.38 -1.38
CA LEU A 110 5.51 -9.36 -2.77
C LEU A 110 6.46 -10.51 -3.09
N LEU A 111 7.33 -10.90 -2.15
CA LEU A 111 8.20 -12.07 -2.30
C LEU A 111 7.40 -13.36 -2.51
N VAL A 112 6.44 -13.64 -1.62
CA VAL A 112 5.56 -14.82 -1.75
C VAL A 112 4.81 -14.77 -3.08
N TYR A 113 4.35 -13.59 -3.47
CA TYR A 113 3.54 -13.44 -4.66
C TYR A 113 4.33 -13.61 -5.97
N THR A 114 5.53 -13.04 -6.05
CA THR A 114 6.45 -13.23 -7.19
C THR A 114 6.96 -14.67 -7.28
N ALA A 115 7.08 -15.40 -6.16
CA ALA A 115 7.34 -16.83 -6.20
C ALA A 115 6.17 -17.62 -6.82
N LEU A 116 4.92 -17.29 -6.46
CA LEU A 116 3.72 -17.93 -7.03
C LEU A 116 3.51 -17.59 -8.52
N GLN A 117 4.02 -16.45 -8.98
CA GLN A 117 3.93 -16.00 -10.37
C GLN A 117 4.66 -16.95 -11.33
N ILE A 118 5.77 -17.56 -10.92
CA ILE A 118 6.58 -18.46 -11.76
C ILE A 118 5.72 -19.63 -12.25
N ASP A 119 5.07 -20.34 -11.31
CA ASP A 119 4.19 -21.47 -11.62
C ASP A 119 2.99 -21.05 -12.49
N GLN A 120 2.45 -19.85 -12.26
CA GLN A 120 1.29 -19.34 -12.99
C GLN A 120 1.63 -19.02 -14.43
N ILE A 121 2.73 -18.29 -14.65
CA ILE A 121 3.18 -17.96 -16.01
C ILE A 121 3.55 -19.25 -16.76
N ASN A 122 4.22 -20.21 -16.11
CA ASN A 122 4.51 -21.50 -16.72
C ASN A 122 3.24 -22.24 -17.18
N SER A 123 2.27 -22.38 -16.27
CA SER A 123 0.99 -23.06 -16.56
C SER A 123 0.20 -22.35 -17.66
N SER A 124 0.25 -21.01 -17.73
CA SER A 124 -0.38 -20.24 -18.80
C SER A 124 0.33 -20.45 -20.14
N ILE A 125 1.66 -20.46 -20.18
CA ILE A 125 2.44 -20.71 -21.40
C ILE A 125 2.22 -22.13 -21.92
N ASP A 126 2.28 -23.14 -21.05
CA ASP A 126 2.02 -24.54 -21.40
C ASP A 126 0.66 -24.72 -22.10
N LYS A 127 -0.38 -24.04 -21.59
CA LYS A 127 -1.73 -24.07 -22.18
C LYS A 127 -1.77 -23.36 -23.54
N LEU A 128 -1.12 -22.21 -23.67
CA LEU A 128 -1.04 -21.47 -24.92
C LEU A 128 -0.26 -22.25 -26.00
N GLN A 129 0.80 -22.95 -25.60
CA GLN A 129 1.60 -23.80 -26.49
C GLN A 129 0.79 -25.01 -26.99
N ARG A 130 0.06 -25.71 -26.11
CA ARG A 130 -0.83 -26.81 -26.52
C ARG A 130 -1.94 -26.38 -27.47
N ALA A 131 -2.37 -25.13 -27.37
CA ALA A 131 -3.38 -24.54 -28.24
C ALA A 131 -2.79 -23.96 -29.55
N ASN A 132 -1.50 -24.14 -29.83
CA ASN A 132 -0.80 -23.55 -30.98
C ASN A 132 -0.98 -22.02 -31.10
N ALA A 133 -1.10 -21.34 -29.94
CA ALA A 133 -1.37 -19.91 -29.87
C ALA A 133 -0.08 -19.05 -29.89
N LEU A 134 1.07 -19.67 -29.65
CA LEU A 134 2.39 -19.04 -29.68
C LEU A 134 2.99 -19.15 -31.09
N LYS A 135 3.75 -18.13 -31.53
CA LYS A 135 4.52 -18.23 -32.77
C LYS A 135 5.52 -19.39 -32.65
N GLN A 136 5.56 -20.23 -33.68
CA GLN A 136 6.69 -21.13 -33.86
C GLN A 136 7.89 -20.30 -34.31
N ASP A 137 8.85 -20.11 -33.42
CA ASP A 137 10.11 -19.45 -33.73
C ASP A 137 10.92 -20.34 -34.71
N PRO A 138 11.45 -19.83 -35.83
CA PRO A 138 12.36 -20.57 -36.70
C PRO A 138 13.61 -21.13 -35.99
N ALA A 139 13.99 -20.57 -34.83
CA ALA A 139 15.08 -21.10 -33.99
C ALA A 139 14.64 -22.17 -32.96
N ASN A 140 13.35 -22.53 -32.90
CA ASN A 140 12.74 -23.45 -31.94
C ASN A 140 13.07 -23.11 -30.47
N LYS A 141 13.28 -21.83 -30.15
CA LYS A 141 13.49 -21.38 -28.77
C LYS A 141 12.14 -21.28 -28.07
N ASP A 142 12.00 -22.05 -26.99
CA ASP A 142 10.84 -21.94 -26.13
C ASP A 142 10.80 -20.57 -25.44
N VAL A 143 9.63 -19.93 -25.47
CA VAL A 143 9.38 -18.64 -24.82
C VAL A 143 9.68 -18.76 -23.33
N TRP A 144 9.33 -19.90 -22.74
CA TRP A 144 9.56 -20.19 -21.33
C TRP A 144 11.05 -20.16 -20.96
N GLU A 145 11.90 -20.84 -21.73
CA GLU A 145 13.35 -20.88 -21.50
C GLU A 145 14.00 -19.49 -21.54
N THR A 146 13.42 -18.58 -22.33
CA THR A 146 13.91 -17.20 -22.43
C THR A 146 13.53 -16.35 -21.21
N ILE A 147 12.29 -16.47 -20.71
CA ILE A 147 11.79 -15.61 -19.62
C ILE A 147 12.03 -16.18 -18.22
N ARG A 148 12.15 -17.51 -18.09
CA ARG A 148 12.28 -18.22 -16.81
C ARG A 148 13.42 -17.69 -15.92
N PRO A 149 14.63 -17.40 -16.44
CA PRO A 149 15.71 -16.88 -15.59
C PRO A 149 15.36 -15.55 -14.91
N PHE A 150 14.66 -14.66 -15.62
CA PHE A 150 14.24 -13.36 -15.09
C PHE A 150 13.14 -13.53 -14.03
N LEU A 151 12.18 -14.41 -14.26
CA LEU A 151 11.11 -14.72 -13.31
C LEU A 151 11.64 -15.32 -12.00
N ILE A 152 12.69 -16.15 -12.05
CA ILE A 152 13.34 -16.71 -10.86
C ILE A 152 14.20 -15.66 -10.14
N ALA A 153 14.83 -14.75 -10.89
CA ALA A 153 15.67 -13.70 -10.31
C ALA A 153 14.86 -12.69 -9.47
N ILE A 154 13.63 -12.36 -9.86
CA ILE A 154 12.76 -11.42 -9.14
C ILE A 154 12.59 -11.76 -7.65
N PRO A 155 12.06 -12.93 -7.25
CA PRO A 155 11.89 -13.28 -5.83
C PRO A 155 13.23 -13.39 -5.09
N ALA A 156 14.31 -13.80 -5.76
CA ALA A 156 15.65 -13.82 -5.14
C ALA A 156 16.13 -12.41 -4.78
N ILE A 157 15.97 -11.44 -5.69
CA ILE A 157 16.31 -10.02 -5.45
C ILE A 157 15.46 -9.45 -4.31
N ILE A 158 14.14 -9.69 -4.34
CA ILE A 158 13.22 -9.24 -3.27
C ILE A 158 13.61 -9.87 -1.93
N GLY A 159 14.09 -11.11 -1.91
CA GLY A 159 14.55 -11.79 -0.70
C GLY A 159 15.75 -11.10 -0.07
N VAL A 160 16.78 -10.83 -0.87
CA VAL A 160 17.98 -10.11 -0.42
C VAL A 160 17.62 -8.70 0.06
N VAL A 161 16.79 -8.00 -0.72
CA VAL A 161 16.34 -6.65 -0.36
C VAL A 161 15.47 -6.66 0.89
N SER A 162 14.62 -7.67 1.11
CA SER A 162 13.79 -7.78 2.32
C SER A 162 14.64 -7.89 3.59
N LEU A 163 15.75 -8.64 3.53
CA LEU A 163 16.71 -8.71 4.63
C LEU A 163 17.38 -7.36 4.89
N ALA A 164 17.81 -6.67 3.82
CA ALA A 164 18.39 -5.33 3.91
C ALA A 164 17.39 -4.31 4.46
N MET A 165 16.13 -4.32 3.98
CA MET A 165 15.04 -3.50 4.47
C MET A 165 14.78 -3.74 5.95
N GLY A 166 14.73 -5.00 6.40
CA GLY A 166 14.54 -5.34 7.81
C GLY A 166 15.64 -4.77 8.71
N TYR A 167 16.90 -4.91 8.30
CA TYR A 167 18.04 -4.34 9.03
C TYR A 167 17.99 -2.80 9.09
N ILE A 168 17.77 -2.14 7.95
CA ILE A 168 17.71 -0.68 7.89
C ILE A 168 16.48 -0.14 8.63
N ALA A 169 15.34 -0.84 8.56
CA ALA A 169 14.13 -0.49 9.30
C ALA A 169 14.34 -0.54 10.81
N TYR A 170 15.13 -1.51 11.31
CA TYR A 170 15.51 -1.55 12.72
C TYR A 170 16.32 -0.31 13.14
N GLN A 171 17.26 0.14 12.30
CA GLN A 171 18.03 1.36 12.58
C GLN A 171 17.15 2.62 12.52
N LEU A 172 16.25 2.70 11.52
CA LEU A 172 15.25 3.78 11.41
C LEU A 172 14.32 3.82 12.62
N TYR A 173 13.89 2.66 13.13
CA TYR A 173 13.06 2.59 14.33
C TYR A 173 13.77 3.21 15.53
N ARG A 174 15.06 2.92 15.71
CA ARG A 174 15.86 3.54 16.79
C ARG A 174 15.95 5.04 16.60
N GLU A 175 16.29 5.52 15.40
CA GLU A 175 16.44 6.95 15.10
C GLU A 175 15.13 7.73 15.28
N PHE A 176 14.01 7.22 14.76
CA PHE A 176 12.71 7.87 14.86
C PHE A 176 12.10 7.78 16.27
N ALA A 177 12.39 6.73 17.05
CA ALA A 177 11.93 6.65 18.43
C ALA A 177 12.46 7.81 19.29
N TRP A 178 13.70 8.25 19.05
CA TRP A 178 14.30 9.41 19.71
C TRP A 178 13.67 10.74 19.28
N ASP A 179 13.36 10.90 17.99
CA ASP A 179 12.69 12.12 17.47
C ASP A 179 11.26 12.26 17.99
N ILE A 180 10.49 11.16 18.00
CA ILE A 180 9.11 11.15 18.51
C ILE A 180 9.09 11.42 20.03
N LEU A 181 10.13 11.06 20.77
CA LEU A 181 10.26 11.42 22.19
C LEU A 181 10.43 12.93 22.39
N LYS A 182 11.21 13.59 21.53
CA LYS A 182 11.46 15.04 21.62
C LYS A 182 10.26 15.90 21.22
N GLN A 183 9.47 15.43 20.24
CA GLN A 183 8.43 16.25 19.62
C GLN A 183 7.07 16.23 20.35
N ILE A 184 6.78 15.18 21.12
CA ILE A 184 5.46 15.00 21.79
C ILE A 184 5.52 15.36 23.29
N GLY A 185 6.72 15.56 23.86
CA GLY A 185 6.88 15.71 25.31
C GLY A 185 6.54 14.42 26.06
N ALA A 186 6.44 14.50 27.39
CA ALA A 186 6.27 13.33 28.27
C ALA A 186 4.83 12.76 28.33
N ASP A 187 3.85 13.36 27.64
CA ASP A 187 2.48 12.82 27.65
C ASP A 187 2.34 11.59 26.74
N TYR A 188 2.59 10.44 27.36
CA TYR A 188 2.47 9.12 26.77
C TYR A 188 1.08 8.84 26.19
N ARG A 189 0.01 9.42 26.75
CA ARG A 189 -1.38 9.12 26.34
C ARG A 189 -1.69 9.73 24.98
N MET A 190 -1.28 10.98 24.73
CA MET A 190 -1.47 11.62 23.43
C MET A 190 -0.61 10.96 22.35
N LYS A 191 0.65 10.62 22.67
CA LYS A 191 1.55 9.88 21.78
C LYS A 191 0.93 8.55 21.34
N LYS A 192 0.35 7.79 22.27
CA LYS A 192 -0.30 6.51 21.97
C LYS A 192 -1.48 6.67 21.00
N ARG A 193 -2.33 7.69 21.19
CA ARG A 193 -3.48 7.96 20.32
C ARG A 193 -3.05 8.35 18.91
N PHE A 194 -2.04 9.21 18.79
CA PHE A 194 -1.49 9.60 17.49
C PHE A 194 -0.85 8.41 16.77
N LEU A 195 -0.12 7.56 17.49
CA LEU A 195 0.46 6.33 16.95
C LEU A 195 -0.63 5.40 16.41
N GLN A 196 -1.71 5.16 17.18
CA GLN A 196 -2.84 4.34 16.74
C GLN A 196 -3.52 4.88 15.49
N TYR A 197 -3.69 6.21 15.40
CA TYR A 197 -4.18 6.86 14.19
C TYR A 197 -3.23 6.65 12.98
N GLN A 198 -1.92 6.76 13.18
CA GLN A 198 -0.95 6.49 12.10
C GLN A 198 -0.96 5.02 11.65
N VAL A 199 -1.12 4.05 12.57
CA VAL A 199 -1.33 2.63 12.22
C VAL A 199 -2.54 2.51 11.30
N TYR A 200 -3.67 3.12 11.70
CA TYR A 200 -4.90 3.06 10.94
C TYR A 200 -4.74 3.62 9.52
N ILE A 201 -4.18 4.83 9.36
CA ILE A 201 -3.96 5.42 8.04
C ILE A 201 -2.97 4.60 7.20
N ALA A 202 -1.95 4.00 7.80
CA ALA A 202 -1.03 3.10 7.10
C ALA A 202 -1.76 1.85 6.58
N LEU A 203 -2.62 1.24 7.39
CA LEU A 203 -3.44 0.09 6.98
C LEU A 203 -4.36 0.45 5.80
N LEU A 204 -5.01 1.62 5.81
CA LEU A 204 -5.85 2.07 4.67
C LEU A 204 -5.07 2.16 3.35
N LYS A 205 -3.78 2.56 3.39
CA LYS A 205 -2.93 2.60 2.19
C LYS A 205 -2.59 1.19 1.68
N PHE A 206 -2.36 0.23 2.58
CA PHE A 206 -2.14 -1.15 2.17
C PHE A 206 -3.45 -1.79 1.65
N ASP A 207 -4.58 -1.55 2.32
CA ASP A 207 -5.91 -2.00 1.88
C ASP A 207 -6.22 -1.53 0.46
N PHE A 208 -5.91 -0.27 0.12
CA PHE A 208 -6.07 0.24 -1.24
C PHE A 208 -5.36 -0.65 -2.27
N PHE A 209 -4.10 -1.01 -2.02
CA PHE A 209 -3.32 -1.81 -2.96
C PHE A 209 -3.86 -3.23 -3.12
N PHE A 210 -4.11 -3.93 -2.01
CA PHE A 210 -4.56 -5.32 -2.05
C PHE A 210 -5.98 -5.44 -2.60
N PHE A 211 -6.88 -4.51 -2.25
CA PHE A 211 -8.22 -4.47 -2.80
C PHE A 211 -8.22 -4.19 -4.31
N LEU A 212 -7.46 -3.17 -4.74
CA LEU A 212 -7.34 -2.82 -6.15
C LEU A 212 -6.71 -3.96 -6.94
N GLY A 213 -5.63 -4.57 -6.43
CA GLY A 213 -4.97 -5.70 -7.05
C GLY A 213 -5.91 -6.89 -7.24
N PHE A 214 -6.65 -7.27 -6.19
CA PHE A 214 -7.66 -8.32 -6.26
C PHE A 214 -8.75 -7.98 -7.28
N THR A 215 -9.28 -6.76 -7.26
CA THR A 215 -10.40 -6.37 -8.13
C THR A 215 -9.97 -6.32 -9.59
N VAL A 216 -8.78 -5.80 -9.90
CA VAL A 216 -8.24 -5.77 -11.27
C VAL A 216 -8.01 -7.19 -11.79
N GLN A 217 -7.37 -8.06 -11.00
CA GLN A 217 -7.16 -9.47 -11.39
C GLN A 217 -8.49 -10.19 -11.59
N PHE A 218 -9.40 -10.03 -10.63
CA PHE A 218 -10.72 -10.63 -10.71
C PHE A 218 -11.46 -10.12 -11.94
N LEU A 219 -11.43 -8.82 -12.22
CA LEU A 219 -12.14 -8.19 -13.34
C LEU A 219 -11.61 -8.64 -14.70
N VAL A 220 -10.29 -8.58 -14.90
CA VAL A 220 -9.67 -8.80 -16.21
C VAL A 220 -9.56 -10.29 -16.55
N ILE A 221 -9.24 -11.14 -15.57
CA ILE A 221 -8.84 -12.52 -15.84
C ILE A 221 -10.00 -13.52 -15.77
N VAL A 222 -10.92 -13.35 -14.81
CA VAL A 222 -12.02 -14.30 -14.60
C VAL A 222 -13.06 -14.15 -15.72
N THR A 223 -13.29 -15.20 -16.49
CA THR A 223 -14.27 -15.24 -17.57
C THR A 223 -15.64 -15.75 -17.08
N GLY A 224 -16.67 -15.74 -17.93
CA GLY A 224 -18.00 -16.29 -17.59
C GLY A 224 -18.82 -15.46 -16.59
N LYS A 225 -18.49 -14.17 -16.40
CA LYS A 225 -19.27 -13.22 -15.60
C LYS A 225 -20.50 -12.74 -16.37
N THR A 226 -21.64 -12.61 -15.70
CA THR A 226 -22.81 -11.91 -16.24
C THR A 226 -22.48 -10.43 -16.44
N ASP A 227 -23.17 -9.74 -17.35
CA ASP A 227 -22.92 -8.32 -17.62
C ASP A 227 -23.12 -7.46 -16.37
N VAL A 228 -24.08 -7.85 -15.52
CA VAL A 228 -24.31 -7.23 -14.21
C VAL A 228 -23.11 -7.44 -13.28
N GLU A 229 -22.53 -8.64 -13.22
CA GLU A 229 -21.37 -8.91 -12.36
C GLU A 229 -20.12 -8.14 -12.82
N LYS A 230 -19.91 -8.02 -14.14
CA LYS A 230 -18.84 -7.19 -14.70
C LYS A 230 -19.02 -5.72 -14.32
N GLY A 231 -20.22 -5.18 -14.53
CA GLY A 231 -20.56 -3.79 -14.17
C GLY A 231 -20.36 -3.50 -12.69
N LEU A 232 -20.81 -4.42 -11.82
CA LEU A 232 -20.66 -4.28 -10.37
C LEU A 232 -19.18 -4.32 -9.95
N THR A 233 -18.37 -5.16 -10.59
CA THR A 233 -16.92 -5.24 -10.32
C THR A 233 -16.19 -3.97 -10.78
N ILE A 234 -16.57 -3.39 -11.92
CA ILE A 234 -16.03 -2.11 -12.40
C ILE A 234 -16.36 -0.99 -11.40
N ALA A 235 -17.61 -0.94 -10.94
CA ALA A 235 -18.06 0.04 -9.95
C ALA A 235 -17.38 -0.14 -8.58
N ALA A 236 -16.94 -1.35 -8.22
CA ALA A 236 -16.29 -1.63 -6.95
C ALA A 236 -14.97 -0.84 -6.77
N ILE A 237 -14.22 -0.58 -7.84
CA ILE A 237 -12.95 0.17 -7.77
C ILE A 237 -13.15 1.60 -7.23
N PRO A 238 -13.95 2.48 -7.87
CA PRO A 238 -14.19 3.83 -7.36
C PRO A 238 -14.92 3.84 -6.02
N ILE A 239 -15.82 2.87 -5.77
CA ILE A 239 -16.52 2.75 -4.47
C ILE A 239 -15.50 2.50 -3.35
N THR A 240 -14.56 1.57 -3.53
CA THR A 240 -13.54 1.30 -2.51
C THR A 240 -12.66 2.51 -2.27
N ILE A 241 -12.24 3.22 -3.33
CA ILE A 241 -11.47 4.46 -3.18
C ILE A 241 -12.25 5.47 -2.33
N ALA A 242 -13.55 5.66 -2.62
CA ALA A 242 -14.40 6.55 -1.86
C ALA A 242 -14.51 6.12 -0.38
N ILE A 243 -14.71 4.83 -0.11
CA ILE A 243 -14.78 4.28 1.25
C ILE A 243 -13.48 4.59 2.03
N LEU A 244 -12.31 4.34 1.44
CA LEU A 244 -11.01 4.59 2.09
C LEU A 244 -10.76 6.09 2.33
N LEU A 245 -11.16 6.96 1.39
CA LEU A 245 -11.07 8.41 1.58
C LEU A 245 -12.01 8.90 2.68
N PHE A 246 -13.26 8.44 2.69
CA PHE A 246 -14.21 8.76 3.75
C PHE A 246 -13.77 8.23 5.11
N ALA A 247 -13.15 7.05 5.14
CA ALA A 247 -12.56 6.48 6.34
C ALA A 247 -11.48 7.39 6.94
N ALA A 248 -10.54 7.86 6.13
CA ALA A 248 -9.52 8.80 6.57
C ALA A 248 -10.15 10.13 7.03
N PHE A 249 -11.11 10.66 6.27
CA PHE A 249 -11.77 11.93 6.52
C PHE A 249 -12.59 11.94 7.83
N PHE A 250 -13.47 10.96 8.03
CA PHE A 250 -14.31 10.88 9.23
C PHE A 250 -13.49 10.61 10.50
N THR A 251 -12.41 9.84 10.37
CA THR A 251 -11.50 9.56 11.49
C THR A 251 -10.72 10.81 11.90
N GLN A 252 -10.26 11.63 10.95
CA GLN A 252 -9.60 12.92 11.25
C GLN A 252 -10.52 13.92 11.97
N ARG A 253 -11.81 13.92 11.62
CA ARG A 253 -12.80 14.83 12.21
C ARG A 253 -13.43 14.31 13.51
N GLU A 254 -13.09 13.08 13.89
CA GLU A 254 -13.66 12.35 15.04
C GLU A 254 -15.19 12.21 14.95
N THR A 255 -15.74 12.08 13.74
CA THR A 255 -17.19 11.95 13.52
C THR A 255 -17.64 10.51 13.78
N LYS A 256 -18.16 10.23 14.99
CA LYS A 256 -18.60 8.89 15.42
C LYS A 256 -19.56 8.21 14.43
N ALA A 257 -20.57 8.93 13.95
CA ALA A 257 -21.54 8.39 12.99
C ALA A 257 -20.88 7.97 11.66
N GLY A 258 -19.98 8.80 11.13
CA GLY A 258 -19.27 8.51 9.89
C GLY A 258 -18.30 7.33 10.02
N VAL A 259 -17.61 7.21 11.16
CA VAL A 259 -16.73 6.07 11.43
C VAL A 259 -17.52 4.79 11.65
N CYS A 260 -18.67 4.84 12.33
CA CYS A 260 -19.58 3.70 12.46
C CYS A 260 -20.07 3.20 11.08
N LEU A 261 -20.46 4.11 10.19
CA LEU A 261 -20.83 3.79 8.81
C LEU A 261 -19.68 3.10 8.07
N VAL A 262 -18.46 3.64 8.17
CA VAL A 262 -17.27 3.07 7.52
C VAL A 262 -16.96 1.67 8.06
N ILE A 263 -17.06 1.45 9.38
CA ILE A 263 -16.87 0.13 9.99
C ILE A 263 -17.90 -0.88 9.45
N LEU A 264 -19.17 -0.47 9.31
CA LEU A 264 -20.20 -1.32 8.72
C LEU A 264 -19.85 -1.69 7.27
N LEU A 265 -19.36 -0.73 6.48
CA LEU A 265 -18.88 -0.99 5.12
C LEU A 265 -17.68 -1.93 5.08
N TYR A 266 -16.77 -1.88 6.06
CA TYR A 266 -15.67 -2.84 6.18
C TYR A 266 -16.15 -4.25 6.49
N PHE A 267 -17.17 -4.42 7.34
CA PHE A 267 -17.79 -5.74 7.52
C PHE A 267 -18.44 -6.26 6.23
N GLY A 268 -19.07 -5.37 5.45
CA GLY A 268 -19.57 -5.70 4.11
C GLY A 268 -18.46 -6.14 3.15
N ALA A 269 -17.34 -5.41 3.12
CA ALA A 269 -16.16 -5.76 2.33
C ALA A 269 -15.56 -7.10 2.77
N LEU A 270 -15.46 -7.34 4.08
CA LEU A 270 -15.00 -8.62 4.64
C LEU A 270 -15.90 -9.78 4.19
N GLY A 271 -17.22 -9.61 4.27
CA GLY A 271 -18.20 -10.58 3.76
C GLY A 271 -18.06 -10.84 2.26
N TYR A 272 -17.82 -9.79 1.46
CA TYR A 272 -17.55 -9.91 0.03
C TYR A 272 -16.30 -10.75 -0.25
N PHE A 273 -15.20 -10.52 0.47
CA PHE A 273 -13.98 -11.31 0.30
C PHE A 273 -14.14 -12.76 0.71
N PHE A 274 -14.86 -13.05 1.80
CA PHE A 274 -15.21 -14.43 2.15
C PHE A 274 -16.04 -15.10 1.07
N PHE A 275 -17.08 -14.43 0.56
CA PHE A 275 -17.89 -14.94 -0.54
C PHE A 275 -17.04 -15.24 -1.78
N LYS A 276 -16.16 -14.32 -2.18
CA LYS A 276 -15.28 -14.52 -3.33
C LYS A 276 -14.28 -15.64 -3.09
N LEU A 277 -13.71 -15.74 -1.89
CA LEU A 277 -12.81 -16.82 -1.51
C LEU A 277 -13.49 -18.19 -1.67
N VAL A 278 -14.72 -18.34 -1.17
CA VAL A 278 -15.51 -19.58 -1.36
C VAL A 278 -15.81 -19.82 -2.84
N ARG A 279 -16.18 -18.77 -3.58
CA ARG A 279 -16.54 -18.87 -5.00
C ARG A 279 -15.40 -19.36 -5.89
N ILE A 280 -14.15 -19.04 -5.56
CA ILE A 280 -12.96 -19.53 -6.26
C ILE A 280 -12.88 -21.07 -6.22
N TYR A 281 -13.35 -21.71 -5.14
CA TYR A 281 -13.27 -23.16 -4.95
C TYR A 281 -14.57 -23.91 -5.29
N GLN A 282 -15.62 -23.20 -5.72
CA GLN A 282 -16.92 -23.81 -5.99
C GLN A 282 -16.86 -24.71 -7.25
N PRO A 283 -17.35 -25.96 -7.19
CA PRO A 283 -17.15 -26.96 -8.25
C PRO A 283 -17.72 -26.54 -9.61
N GLY A 284 -18.87 -25.87 -9.66
CA GLY A 284 -19.49 -25.41 -10.92
C GLY A 284 -18.84 -24.17 -11.55
N ARG A 285 -17.81 -23.58 -10.94
CA ARG A 285 -17.11 -22.39 -11.47
C ARG A 285 -15.59 -22.54 -11.51
N LYS A 286 -15.06 -23.63 -10.94
CA LYS A 286 -13.62 -23.87 -10.76
C LYS A 286 -12.82 -23.69 -12.04
N GLU A 287 -13.34 -24.14 -13.18
CA GLU A 287 -12.71 -24.04 -14.51
C GLU A 287 -12.29 -22.61 -14.86
N HIS A 288 -13.16 -21.63 -14.62
CA HIS A 288 -12.87 -20.21 -14.87
C HIS A 288 -11.80 -19.60 -13.94
N TYR A 289 -11.45 -20.28 -12.84
CA TYR A 289 -10.46 -19.81 -11.88
C TYR A 289 -9.16 -20.61 -11.89
N GLN A 290 -9.09 -21.76 -12.57
CA GLN A 290 -7.94 -22.67 -12.47
C GLN A 290 -6.59 -22.00 -12.78
N ALA A 291 -6.59 -21.05 -13.71
CA ALA A 291 -5.40 -20.29 -14.12
C ALA A 291 -4.82 -19.42 -13.00
N VAL A 292 -5.69 -18.89 -12.14
CA VAL A 292 -5.39 -17.80 -11.21
C VAL A 292 -5.77 -18.13 -9.78
N GLN A 293 -6.18 -19.37 -9.52
CA GLN A 293 -6.70 -19.80 -8.22
C GLN A 293 -5.68 -19.53 -7.10
N ARG A 294 -4.41 -19.90 -7.31
CA ARG A 294 -3.35 -19.71 -6.30
C ARG A 294 -3.10 -18.23 -6.00
N SER A 295 -3.02 -17.39 -7.03
CA SER A 295 -2.80 -15.95 -6.91
C SER A 295 -3.99 -15.23 -6.29
N LEU A 296 -5.20 -15.48 -6.78
CA LEU A 296 -6.41 -14.84 -6.25
C LEU A 296 -6.66 -15.23 -4.80
N THR A 297 -6.43 -16.50 -4.43
CA THR A 297 -6.53 -16.94 -3.03
C THR A 297 -5.52 -16.21 -2.16
N ALA A 298 -4.26 -16.10 -2.59
CA ALA A 298 -3.25 -15.37 -1.82
C ALA A 298 -3.65 -13.90 -1.59
N PHE A 299 -4.12 -13.21 -2.64
CA PHE A 299 -4.63 -11.83 -2.52
C PHE A 299 -5.84 -11.73 -1.60
N ALA A 300 -6.81 -12.64 -1.75
CA ALA A 300 -8.01 -12.64 -0.92
C ALA A 300 -7.68 -12.87 0.56
N VAL A 301 -6.81 -13.83 0.88
CA VAL A 301 -6.39 -14.12 2.26
C VAL A 301 -5.63 -12.93 2.86
N LEU A 302 -4.67 -12.34 2.14
CA LEU A 302 -3.96 -11.15 2.60
C LEU A 302 -4.91 -9.97 2.84
N THR A 303 -5.88 -9.78 1.94
CA THR A 303 -6.87 -8.70 2.07
C THR A 303 -7.80 -8.93 3.27
N ILE A 304 -8.23 -10.17 3.52
CA ILE A 304 -9.03 -10.53 4.70
C ILE A 304 -8.28 -10.20 5.99
N ILE A 305 -7.00 -10.58 6.08
CA ILE A 305 -6.16 -10.29 7.24
C ILE A 305 -6.05 -8.77 7.45
N LEU A 306 -5.76 -8.01 6.39
CA LEU A 306 -5.63 -6.56 6.48
C LEU A 306 -6.94 -5.88 6.88
N ILE A 307 -8.08 -6.27 6.28
CA ILE A 307 -9.39 -5.71 6.65
C ILE A 307 -9.71 -5.98 8.12
N ILE A 308 -9.41 -7.16 8.65
CA ILE A 308 -9.62 -7.47 10.08
C ILE A 308 -8.77 -6.53 10.95
N LEU A 309 -7.49 -6.36 10.62
CA LEU A 309 -6.61 -5.43 11.33
C LEU A 309 -7.12 -3.98 11.22
N THR A 310 -7.64 -3.58 10.07
CA THR A 310 -8.23 -2.25 9.83
C THR A 310 -9.48 -2.03 10.68
N ILE A 311 -10.39 -3.01 10.76
CA ILE A 311 -11.59 -2.95 11.61
C ILE A 311 -11.19 -2.79 13.08
N ILE A 312 -10.25 -3.60 13.57
CA ILE A 312 -9.77 -3.52 14.97
C ILE A 312 -9.19 -2.12 15.25
N ASN A 313 -8.35 -1.60 14.36
CA ASN A 313 -7.77 -0.26 14.51
C ASN A 313 -8.81 0.86 14.39
N ALA A 314 -9.87 0.68 13.60
CA ALA A 314 -10.97 1.63 13.52
C ALA A 314 -11.72 1.74 14.87
N PHE A 315 -12.01 0.61 15.53
CA PHE A 315 -12.59 0.60 16.88
C PHE A 315 -11.67 1.26 17.90
N ILE A 316 -10.36 0.99 17.85
CA ILE A 316 -9.37 1.62 18.71
C ILE A 316 -9.32 3.14 18.47
N CYS A 317 -9.36 3.60 17.23
CA CYS A 317 -9.40 5.04 16.93
C CYS A 317 -10.68 5.66 17.49
N MET A 318 -11.84 5.02 17.28
CA MET A 318 -13.14 5.52 17.74
C MET A 318 -13.24 5.64 19.26
N SER A 319 -12.67 4.69 20.02
CA SER A 319 -12.66 4.75 21.49
C SER A 319 -11.81 5.88 22.06
N ASN A 320 -10.91 6.45 21.24
CA ASN A 320 -10.04 7.56 21.61
C ASN A 320 -10.58 8.94 21.17
N PHE A 321 -11.78 9.03 20.57
CA PHE A 321 -12.37 10.29 20.14
C PHE A 321 -12.75 11.21 21.30
N GLY A 322 -12.67 12.53 21.08
CA GLY A 322 -12.93 13.56 22.10
C GLY A 322 -11.75 13.81 23.04
N ALA A 323 -10.61 13.17 22.80
CA ALA A 323 -9.47 13.19 23.71
C ALA A 323 -8.32 14.12 23.24
N GLY A 324 -8.64 15.10 22.38
CA GLY A 324 -7.73 16.18 21.95
C GLY A 324 -6.89 15.90 20.69
N LEU A 325 -7.04 14.73 20.05
CA LEU A 325 -6.24 14.36 18.88
C LEU A 325 -6.61 15.19 17.64
N LYS A 326 -7.90 15.50 17.46
CA LYS A 326 -8.42 16.35 16.38
C LYS A 326 -7.67 17.68 16.19
N ALA A 327 -7.29 18.35 17.26
CA ALA A 327 -6.58 19.64 17.19
C ALA A 327 -5.18 19.52 16.55
N HIS A 328 -4.54 18.35 16.68
CA HIS A 328 -3.22 18.06 16.09
C HIS A 328 -3.34 17.56 14.65
N LEU A 329 -4.46 16.95 14.28
CA LEU A 329 -4.71 16.41 12.94
C LEU A 329 -5.30 17.43 11.97
N VAL A 330 -6.18 18.30 12.46
CA VAL A 330 -6.88 19.34 11.68
C VAL A 330 -6.25 20.69 12.01
N LYS A 331 -5.06 20.97 11.48
CA LYS A 331 -4.51 22.34 11.56
C LYS A 331 -5.39 23.29 10.74
N PRO A 332 -5.73 24.48 11.26
CA PRO A 332 -6.32 25.53 10.44
C PRO A 332 -5.34 25.88 9.31
N LYS A 333 -5.83 25.92 8.07
CA LYS A 333 -5.11 26.57 6.96
C LYS A 333 -5.03 28.06 7.30
N GLY A 334 -3.90 28.53 7.83
CA GLY A 334 -3.62 29.97 7.91
C GLY A 334 -3.10 30.55 9.23
N SER A 335 -2.48 29.79 10.13
CA SER A 335 -1.69 30.40 11.22
C SER A 335 -0.26 29.86 11.25
N ASP A 336 0.67 30.76 10.96
CA ASP A 336 2.10 30.54 11.05
C ASP A 336 2.50 30.25 12.50
N LEU A 337 2.90 28.99 12.75
CA LEU A 337 3.32 28.50 14.07
C LEU A 337 4.64 29.11 14.58
N GLU A 338 5.38 29.82 13.73
CA GLU A 338 6.65 30.43 14.17
C GLU A 338 6.46 31.58 15.18
N LYS A 339 5.25 32.13 15.34
CA LYS A 339 4.97 33.17 16.35
C LYS A 339 4.47 32.63 17.69
N ASP A 340 3.93 31.41 17.75
CA ASP A 340 3.45 30.80 18.99
C ASP A 340 4.51 29.92 19.67
N ASP A 341 5.40 29.32 18.88
CA ASP A 341 6.50 28.52 19.42
C ASP A 341 7.62 29.37 20.03
N LEU A 342 7.82 30.63 19.58
CA LEU A 342 8.80 31.54 20.22
C LEU A 342 8.31 32.16 21.54
N ASN A 343 6.98 32.31 21.71
CA ASN A 343 6.39 32.86 22.93
C ASN A 343 6.09 31.80 24.01
N SER A 344 6.00 30.52 23.64
CA SER A 344 5.73 29.42 24.59
C SER A 344 6.98 28.90 25.31
N TYR A 345 8.19 29.33 24.91
CA TYR A 345 9.43 29.09 25.66
C TYR A 345 9.69 30.14 26.76
N GLN A 346 8.89 31.20 26.87
CA GLN A 346 8.85 31.99 28.09
C GLN A 346 7.92 31.29 29.07
N MET A 347 8.52 30.41 29.89
CA MET A 347 7.99 30.09 31.21
C MET A 347 7.68 31.42 31.89
N ASN A 348 6.41 31.80 31.88
CA ASN A 348 5.90 32.81 32.78
C ASN A 348 6.00 32.17 34.17
N ASP A 349 7.16 32.35 34.79
CA ASP A 349 7.31 32.37 36.24
C ASP A 349 6.43 33.52 36.75
N GLN A 350 5.12 33.31 36.72
CA GLN A 350 4.22 34.06 37.57
C GLN A 350 4.54 33.60 38.98
N LYS A 351 5.54 34.25 39.59
CA LYS A 351 5.67 34.30 41.04
C LYS A 351 4.26 34.57 41.59
N PRO A 352 3.76 33.77 42.55
CA PRO A 352 2.50 34.08 43.18
C PRO A 352 2.61 35.50 43.73
N THR A 353 1.74 36.39 43.26
CA THR A 353 1.61 37.73 43.81
C THR A 353 1.18 37.58 45.27
N LEU A 354 2.15 37.68 46.17
CA LEU A 354 1.88 37.77 47.61
C LEU A 354 0.98 38.99 47.82
N PRO A 355 -0.09 38.87 48.63
CA PRO A 355 -0.97 40.00 48.91
C PRO A 355 -0.16 41.10 49.57
N SER A 356 -0.27 42.31 49.01
CA SER A 356 0.29 43.53 49.60
C SER A 356 -0.25 43.67 51.02
N ARG A 357 0.65 43.58 52.00
CA ARG A 357 0.36 43.83 53.40
C ARG A 357 0.00 45.32 53.54
N MET A 358 -1.25 45.62 53.84
CA MET A 358 -1.67 46.94 54.33
C MET A 358 -0.78 47.32 55.51
N THR A 359 0.04 48.35 55.35
CA THR A 359 0.56 49.12 56.47
C THR A 359 -0.44 50.24 56.75
N ILE A 360 -1.07 50.15 57.91
CA ILE A 360 -1.61 51.31 58.60
C ILE A 360 -0.42 51.94 59.30
N ASP A 361 -0.07 53.16 58.89
CA ASP A 361 0.23 54.31 59.75
C ASP A 361 0.39 55.57 58.88
#